data_AF-A0A6B1F8U6-F1
#
_entry.id   AF-A0A6B1F8U6-F1
#
_cell.length_a   1.000
_cell.length_b   1.000
_cell.length_c   1.000
_cell.angle_alpha   90.00
_cell.angle_beta   90.00
_cell.angle_gamma   90.00
#
_symmetry.space_group_name_H-M   'P 1'
#
loop_
_entity.id
_entity.type
_entity.pdbx_description
1 polymer ?
#
loop_
_entity_poly.entity_id
_entity_poly.type
_entity_poly.pdbx_seq_one_letter_code
_entity_poly.pdbx_strand_id
1 'polypeptide(L)'
;MNPFTRSWEVARREFLYGVRRPAYWILLFLMGMLALGLSDGSVTIASGGGDAGRPFLTSVFGQSRVQCVMLISLGALFLAILSGLTVIRDIDLRVMEVFHSTRLTTREYVWGKFLGGVAVFALIWLLYLCGSIGFNHVLHGGEAHIGPVWLE
;
A
#
# COMPACT_ATOMS: atom_id res chain seq x y z
N MET A 1 -4.75 34.51 -1.72
CA MET A 1 -4.52 33.10 -1.36
C MET A 1 -3.05 32.78 -1.54
N ASN A 2 -2.43 32.23 -0.50
CA ASN A 2 -1.01 31.87 -0.51
C ASN A 2 -0.77 30.70 -1.47
N PRO A 3 0.42 30.59 -2.09
CA PRO A 3 0.75 29.50 -3.02
C PRO A 3 0.52 28.12 -2.40
N PHE A 4 0.82 27.98 -1.11
CA PHE A 4 0.58 26.77 -0.31
C PHE A 4 -0.89 26.37 -0.18
N THR A 5 -1.80 27.34 -0.07
CA THR A 5 -3.24 27.03 0.03
C THR A 5 -3.79 26.46 -1.27
N ARG A 6 -3.26 26.91 -2.41
CA ARG A 6 -3.68 26.45 -3.74
C ARG A 6 -3.17 25.05 -4.03
N SER A 7 -1.89 24.77 -3.74
CA SER A 7 -1.34 23.42 -3.88
C SER A 7 -2.04 22.42 -2.95
N TRP A 8 -2.43 22.84 -1.74
CA TRP A 8 -3.21 22.02 -0.83
C TRP A 8 -4.60 21.67 -1.37
N GLU A 9 -5.30 22.63 -2.00
CA GLU A 9 -6.60 22.35 -2.61
C GLU A 9 -6.51 21.33 -3.74
N VAL A 10 -5.47 21.43 -4.57
CA VAL A 10 -5.18 20.44 -5.63
C VAL A 10 -4.88 19.08 -4.99
N ALA A 11 -4.03 19.04 -3.97
CA ALA A 11 -3.69 17.81 -3.25
C ALA A 11 -4.93 17.15 -2.62
N ARG A 12 -5.80 17.93 -1.97
CA ARG A 12 -7.04 17.43 -1.36
C ARG A 12 -7.98 16.85 -2.40
N ARG A 13 -8.12 17.49 -3.57
CA ARG A 13 -8.97 16.99 -4.66
C ARG A 13 -8.42 15.68 -5.22
N GLU A 14 -7.11 15.62 -5.47
CA GLU A 14 -6.48 14.40 -5.96
C GLU A 14 -6.59 13.27 -4.94
N PHE A 15 -6.45 13.58 -3.65
CA PHE A 15 -6.63 12.62 -2.57
C PHE A 15 -8.06 12.07 -2.51
N LEU A 16 -9.07 12.95 -2.46
CA LEU A 16 -10.47 12.54 -2.41
C LEU A 16 -10.88 11.75 -3.65
N TYR A 17 -10.33 12.09 -4.81
CA TYR A 17 -10.56 11.35 -6.03
C TYR A 17 -9.87 9.98 -5.99
N GLY A 18 -8.62 9.91 -5.53
CA GLY A 18 -7.89 8.66 -5.35
C GLY A 18 -8.59 7.72 -4.38
N VAL A 19 -9.06 8.21 -3.23
CA VAL A 19 -9.82 7.39 -2.25
C VAL A 19 -11.13 6.84 -2.83
N ARG A 20 -11.72 7.49 -3.84
CA ARG A 20 -12.92 6.97 -4.51
C ARG A 20 -12.63 5.96 -5.62
N ARG A 21 -11.37 5.79 -6.05
CA ARG A 21 -11.04 4.85 -7.11
C ARG A 21 -11.10 3.41 -6.58
N PRO A 22 -11.91 2.52 -7.19
CA PRO A 22 -12.05 1.14 -6.74
C PRO A 22 -10.73 0.35 -6.81
N ALA A 23 -9.84 0.70 -7.75
CA ALA A 23 -8.56 0.03 -7.93
C ALA A 23 -7.68 0.00 -6.66
N TYR A 24 -7.68 1.09 -5.88
CA TYR A 24 -6.93 1.16 -4.62
C TYR A 24 -7.53 0.24 -3.55
N TRP A 25 -8.85 0.13 -3.50
CA TRP A 25 -9.55 -0.78 -2.59
C TRP A 25 -9.38 -2.25 -2.99
N ILE A 26 -9.37 -2.54 -4.29
CA ILE A 26 -9.07 -3.88 -4.80
C ILE A 26 -7.65 -4.29 -4.44
N LEU A 27 -6.67 -3.38 -4.57
CA LEU A 27 -5.30 -3.63 -4.12
C LEU A 27 -5.25 -3.91 -2.61
N LEU A 28 -5.90 -3.08 -1.80
CA LEU A 28 -5.97 -3.27 -0.35
C LEU A 28 -6.60 -4.62 0.01
N PHE A 29 -7.69 -4.98 -0.66
CA PHE A 29 -8.38 -6.26 -0.47
C PHE A 29 -7.48 -7.44 -0.86
N LEU A 30 -6.84 -7.38 -2.01
CA LEU A 30 -5.92 -8.43 -2.48
C LEU A 30 -4.74 -8.61 -1.53
N MET A 31 -4.11 -7.50 -1.12
CA MET A 31 -3.01 -7.56 -0.14
C MET A 31 -3.48 -8.04 1.22
N GLY A 32 -4.68 -7.64 1.66
CA GLY A 32 -5.29 -8.11 2.90
C GLY A 32 -5.57 -9.62 2.87
N MET A 33 -6.13 -10.15 1.78
CA MET A 33 -6.34 -11.59 1.61
C MET A 33 -5.03 -12.37 1.58
N LEU A 34 -3.99 -11.85 0.93
CA LEU A 34 -2.67 -12.48 0.93
C LEU A 34 -2.04 -12.48 2.33
N ALA A 35 -2.19 -11.38 3.07
CA ALA A 35 -1.72 -11.31 4.46
C ALA A 35 -2.47 -12.29 5.37
N LEU A 36 -3.79 -12.45 5.17
CA LEU A 36 -4.59 -13.46 5.86
C LEU A 36 -4.16 -14.88 5.54
N GLY A 37 -4.00 -15.23 4.26
CA GLY A 37 -3.57 -16.57 3.85
C GLY A 37 -2.17 -16.93 4.36
N LEU A 38 -1.28 -15.94 4.45
CA LEU A 38 0.04 -16.09 5.06
C LEU A 38 -0.05 -16.26 6.59
N SER A 39 -0.98 -15.55 7.24
CA SER A 39 -1.21 -15.64 8.69
C SER A 39 -1.83 -16.97 9.10
N ASP A 40 -2.71 -17.55 8.29
CA ASP A 40 -3.38 -18.83 8.57
C ASP A 40 -2.48 -20.05 8.24
N GLY A 41 -1.30 -19.82 7.66
CA GLY A 41 -0.37 -20.88 7.25
C GLY A 41 -0.81 -21.67 6.02
N SER A 42 -1.97 -21.35 5.42
CA SER A 42 -2.45 -21.97 4.18
C SER A 42 -1.59 -21.60 2.97
N VAL A 43 -1.02 -20.39 2.96
CA VAL A 43 -0.06 -19.94 1.96
C VAL A 43 1.34 -20.05 2.55
N THR A 44 2.07 -21.09 2.14
CA THR A 44 3.46 -21.29 2.54
C THR A 44 4.42 -20.85 1.44
N ILE A 45 5.58 -20.36 1.84
CA ILE A 45 6.66 -20.06 0.91
C ILE A 45 7.59 -21.26 0.87
N ALA A 46 7.52 -22.01 -0.22
CA ALA A 46 8.43 -23.10 -0.48
C ALA A 46 9.84 -22.54 -0.76
N SER A 47 10.68 -22.44 0.26
CA SER A 47 12.13 -22.34 0.06
C SER A 47 12.64 -23.74 -0.30
N GLY A 48 13.20 -23.89 -1.50
CA GLY A 48 13.78 -25.16 -1.95
C GLY A 48 14.82 -25.68 -0.94
N GLY A 49 14.62 -26.92 -0.50
CA GLY A 49 15.58 -27.72 0.27
C GLY A 49 15.29 -27.88 1.76
N GLY A 50 14.99 -29.12 2.19
CA GLY A 50 15.30 -29.63 3.52
C GLY A 50 14.11 -29.91 4.44
N ASP A 51 13.80 -31.21 4.56
CA ASP A 51 12.94 -31.91 5.54
C ASP A 51 13.47 -31.86 6.99
N ALA A 52 13.86 -30.69 7.48
CA ALA A 52 14.06 -30.49 8.91
C ALA A 52 12.96 -29.56 9.39
N GLY A 53 12.14 -30.01 10.36
CA GLY A 53 10.99 -29.28 10.91
C GLY A 53 11.28 -27.78 10.99
N ARG A 54 10.40 -26.97 10.40
CA ARG A 54 10.66 -25.56 10.08
C ARG A 54 9.93 -24.60 11.04
N PRO A 55 10.38 -24.41 12.30
CA PRO A 55 9.82 -23.43 13.23
C PRO A 55 10.12 -21.97 12.84
N PHE A 56 10.85 -21.72 11.74
CA PHE A 56 11.27 -20.38 11.31
C PHE A 56 10.46 -19.79 10.14
N LEU A 57 9.66 -20.60 9.41
CA LEU A 57 8.87 -20.09 8.28
C LEU A 57 7.62 -19.32 8.73
N THR A 58 7.02 -19.73 9.85
CA THR A 58 5.90 -19.04 10.53
C THR A 58 6.38 -18.10 11.63
N SER A 59 7.69 -17.81 11.71
CA SER A 59 8.23 -16.84 12.65
C SER A 59 7.81 -15.41 12.28
N VAL A 60 7.63 -14.56 13.29
CA VAL A 60 7.34 -13.10 13.14
C VAL A 60 8.35 -12.42 12.19
N PHE A 61 9.61 -12.87 12.19
CA PHE A 61 10.65 -12.36 11.30
C PHE A 61 10.52 -12.85 9.85
N GLY A 62 10.01 -14.07 9.65
CA GLY A 62 9.71 -14.61 8.32
C GLY A 62 8.53 -13.87 7.68
N GLN A 63 7.45 -13.71 8.45
CA GLN A 63 6.25 -13.01 8.00
C GLN A 63 6.51 -11.54 7.63
N SER A 64 7.25 -10.81 8.45
CA SER A 64 7.61 -9.41 8.16
C SER A 64 8.47 -9.26 6.90
N ARG A 65 9.44 -10.16 6.67
CA ARG A 65 10.24 -10.17 5.43
C ARG A 65 9.36 -10.34 4.19
N VAL A 66 8.39 -11.25 4.23
CA VAL A 66 7.47 -11.52 3.12
C VAL A 66 6.57 -10.31 2.86
N GLN A 67 6.05 -9.71 3.93
CA GLN A 67 5.23 -8.49 3.82
C GLN A 67 6.04 -7.35 3.19
N CYS A 68 7.31 -7.16 3.58
CA CYS A 68 8.21 -6.19 2.93
C CYS A 68 8.41 -6.45 1.43
N VAL A 69 8.60 -7.72 1.04
CA VAL A 69 8.75 -8.08 -0.38
C VAL A 69 7.46 -7.82 -1.15
N MET A 70 6.30 -8.18 -0.61
CA MET A 70 4.99 -7.89 -1.22
C MET A 70 4.73 -6.38 -1.34
N LEU A 71 5.07 -5.62 -0.30
CA LEU A 71 5.00 -4.16 -0.25
C LEU A 71 5.79 -3.53 -1.39
N ILE A 72 7.05 -3.93 -1.56
CA ILE A 72 7.92 -3.36 -2.59
C ILE A 72 7.49 -3.82 -3.98
N SER A 73 7.28 -5.13 -4.18
CA SER A 73 6.98 -5.67 -5.52
C SER A 73 5.60 -5.26 -6.02
N LEU A 74 4.54 -5.68 -5.33
CA LEU A 74 3.15 -5.44 -5.75
C LEU A 74 2.77 -3.97 -5.53
N GLY A 75 3.20 -3.40 -4.42
CA GLY A 75 2.92 -2.01 -4.08
C GLY A 75 3.56 -1.01 -5.02
N ALA A 76 4.85 -1.17 -5.37
CA ALA A 76 5.49 -0.26 -6.32
C ALA A 76 4.92 -0.43 -7.74
N LEU A 77 4.58 -1.65 -8.13
CA LEU A 77 3.93 -1.92 -9.42
C LEU A 77 2.60 -1.16 -9.53
N PHE A 78 1.71 -1.31 -8.55
CA PHE A 78 0.41 -0.62 -8.57
C PHE A 78 0.56 0.89 -8.44
N LEU A 79 1.52 1.38 -7.65
CA LEU A 79 1.83 2.81 -7.58
C LEU A 79 2.21 3.36 -8.95
N ALA A 80 3.08 2.66 -9.68
CA ALA A 80 3.51 3.06 -11.02
C ALA A 80 2.32 3.10 -11.99
N ILE A 81 1.49 2.06 -12.01
CA ILE A 81 0.29 1.98 -12.86
C ILE A 81 -0.67 3.13 -12.53
N LEU A 82 -1.02 3.31 -11.26
CA LEU A 82 -2.02 4.29 -10.83
C LEU A 82 -1.52 5.72 -11.03
N SER A 83 -0.22 5.97 -10.84
CA SER A 83 0.44 7.23 -11.17
C SER A 83 0.35 7.53 -12.67
N GLY A 84 0.66 6.57 -13.54
CA GLY A 84 0.55 6.71 -15.00
C GLY A 84 -0.88 7.05 -15.44
N LEU A 85 -1.89 6.41 -14.85
CA LEU A 85 -3.30 6.69 -15.12
C LEU A 85 -3.72 8.10 -14.70
N THR A 86 -3.04 8.74 -13.74
CA THR A 86 -3.32 10.14 -13.43
C THR A 86 -2.85 11.08 -14.54
N VAL A 87 -1.76 10.75 -15.24
CA VAL A 87 -1.23 11.58 -16.34
C VAL A 87 -2.15 11.51 -17.55
N ILE A 88 -2.58 10.31 -17.93
CA ILE A 88 -3.51 10.10 -19.05
C ILE A 88 -4.83 10.85 -18.80
N ARG A 89 -5.39 10.72 -17.60
CA ARG A 89 -6.63 11.41 -17.21
C ARG A 89 -6.53 12.93 -17.36
N ASP A 90 -5.39 13.52 -17.05
CA ASP A 90 -5.22 14.97 -17.18
C ASP A 90 -5.24 15.44 -18.64
N ILE A 91 -4.77 14.58 -19.56
CA ILE A 91 -4.86 14.82 -20.99
C ILE A 91 -6.32 14.74 -21.43
N ASP A 92 -7.05 13.71 -21.01
CA ASP A 92 -8.47 13.51 -21.34
C ASP A 92 -9.35 14.65 -20.82
N LEU A 93 -9.08 15.13 -19.60
CA LEU A 93 -9.81 16.22 -18.96
C LEU A 93 -9.39 17.61 -19.45
N ARG A 94 -8.43 17.70 -20.39
CA ARG A 94 -7.91 18.96 -20.94
C ARG A 94 -7.56 19.99 -19.87
N VAL A 95 -6.97 19.52 -18.77
CA VAL A 95 -6.69 20.37 -17.58
C VAL A 95 -5.78 21.55 -17.94
N MET A 96 -4.97 21.40 -18.99
CA MET A 96 -4.14 22.47 -19.56
C MET A 96 -4.93 23.67 -20.08
N GLU A 97 -6.14 23.48 -20.63
CA GLU A 97 -6.98 24.59 -21.10
C GLU A 97 -7.52 25.40 -19.90
N VAL A 98 -7.76 24.74 -18.77
CA VAL A 98 -8.19 25.38 -17.51
C VAL A 98 -7.06 26.17 -16.85
N PHE A 99 -5.80 25.76 -16.99
CA PHE A 99 -4.66 26.56 -16.49
C PHE A 99 -4.51 27.89 -17.21
N HIS A 100 -4.88 27.99 -18.48
CA HIS A 100 -4.80 29.25 -19.21
C HIS A 100 -5.83 30.29 -18.76
N SER A 101 -6.93 29.87 -18.14
CA SER A 101 -7.96 30.76 -17.59
C SER A 101 -7.81 31.03 -16.09
N THR A 102 -6.89 30.34 -15.40
CA THR A 102 -6.72 30.45 -13.94
C THR A 102 -5.30 30.92 -13.57
N ARG A 103 -5.13 31.66 -12.47
CA ARG A 103 -3.81 32.11 -11.98
C ARG A 103 -2.99 31.00 -11.28
N LEU A 104 -3.07 29.75 -11.72
CA LEU A 104 -2.36 28.63 -11.10
C LEU A 104 -1.01 28.39 -11.81
N THR A 105 0.08 28.34 -11.06
CA THR A 105 1.39 28.05 -11.66
C THR A 105 1.59 26.55 -11.84
N THR A 106 2.34 26.15 -12.87
CA THR A 106 2.66 24.74 -13.17
C THR A 106 3.29 24.03 -11.96
N ARG A 107 4.16 24.73 -11.22
CA ARG A 107 4.85 24.16 -10.05
C ARG A 107 3.89 23.85 -8.91
N GLU A 108 2.94 24.75 -8.60
CA GLU A 108 1.93 24.52 -7.55
C GLU A 108 1.06 23.30 -7.88
N TYR A 109 0.72 23.13 -9.17
CA TYR A 109 -0.07 22.00 -9.64
C TYR A 109 0.67 20.67 -9.48
N VAL A 110 1.90 20.57 -9.99
CA VAL A 110 2.69 19.33 -9.95
C VAL A 110 2.93 18.87 -8.51
N TRP A 111 3.30 19.79 -7.61
CA TRP A 111 3.48 19.45 -6.21
C TRP A 111 2.18 19.06 -5.50
N GLY A 112 1.07 19.76 -5.79
CA GLY A 112 -0.23 19.40 -5.25
C GLY A 112 -0.65 18.00 -5.68
N LYS A 113 -0.51 17.68 -6.96
CA LYS A 113 -0.87 16.37 -7.51
C LYS A 113 0.01 15.25 -6.94
N PHE A 114 1.32 15.49 -6.85
CA PHE A 114 2.27 14.56 -6.25
C PHE A 114 1.91 14.27 -4.78
N LEU A 115 1.72 15.30 -3.96
CA LEU A 115 1.37 15.14 -2.55
C LEU A 115 0.02 14.43 -2.36
N GLY A 116 -0.98 14.75 -3.19
CA GLY A 116 -2.26 14.06 -3.16
C GLY A 116 -2.15 12.57 -3.48
N GLY A 117 -1.39 12.20 -4.53
CA GLY A 117 -1.13 10.81 -4.88
C GLY A 117 -0.36 10.05 -3.80
N VAL A 118 0.70 10.64 -3.26
CA VAL A 118 1.47 10.08 -2.14
C VAL A 118 0.60 9.88 -0.91
N ALA A 119 -0.28 10.84 -0.59
CA ALA A 119 -1.18 10.73 0.57
C ALA A 119 -2.18 9.57 0.44
N VAL A 120 -2.72 9.32 -0.76
CA VAL A 120 -3.62 8.17 -1.00
C VAL A 120 -2.87 6.86 -0.82
N PHE A 121 -1.66 6.77 -1.38
CA PHE A 121 -0.83 5.59 -1.26
C PHE A 121 -0.45 5.33 0.21
N ALA A 122 -0.03 6.36 0.93
CA ALA A 122 0.27 6.28 2.36
C ALA A 122 -0.94 5.81 3.19
N LEU A 123 -2.15 6.30 2.88
CA LEU A 123 -3.38 5.85 3.53
C LEU A 123 -3.60 4.34 3.33
N ILE A 124 -3.45 3.83 2.11
CA ILE A 124 -3.66 2.40 1.81
C ILE A 124 -2.66 1.54 2.55
N TRP A 125 -1.39 1.96 2.62
CA TRP A 125 -0.39 1.24 3.40
C TRP A 125 -0.70 1.22 4.88
N LEU A 126 -1.15 2.36 5.42
CA LEU A 126 -1.54 2.44 6.82
C LEU A 126 -2.70 1.49 7.10
N LEU A 127 -3.72 1.47 6.25
CA LEU A 127 -4.84 0.53 6.37
C LEU A 127 -4.39 -0.93 6.26
N TYR A 128 -3.50 -1.24 5.32
CA TYR A 128 -2.93 -2.58 5.18
C TYR A 128 -2.16 -3.02 6.43
N LEU A 129 -1.29 -2.16 6.96
CA LEU A 129 -0.51 -2.44 8.17
C LEU A 129 -1.42 -2.60 9.39
N CYS A 130 -2.40 -1.73 9.58
CA CYS A 130 -3.40 -1.86 10.64
C CYS A 130 -4.18 -3.17 10.52
N GLY A 131 -4.58 -3.55 9.31
CA GLY A 131 -5.24 -4.83 9.05
C GLY A 131 -4.34 -6.02 9.37
N SER A 132 -3.08 -5.99 8.93
CA SER A 132 -2.08 -7.02 9.19
C SER A 132 -1.80 -7.20 10.69
N ILE A 133 -1.63 -6.09 11.43
CA ILE A 133 -1.48 -6.10 12.89
C ILE A 133 -2.74 -6.67 13.55
N GLY A 134 -3.93 -6.26 13.10
CA GLY A 134 -5.21 -6.79 13.57
C GLY A 134 -5.32 -8.30 13.37
N PHE A 135 -4.98 -8.80 12.19
CA PHE A 135 -5.00 -10.24 11.91
C PHE A 135 -3.99 -10.99 12.77
N ASN A 136 -2.76 -10.48 12.90
CA ASN A 136 -1.76 -11.11 13.77
C ASN A 136 -2.24 -11.17 15.23
N HIS A 137 -2.80 -10.08 15.77
CA HIS A 137 -3.26 -10.04 17.16
C HIS A 137 -4.53 -10.88 17.41
N VAL A 138 -5.47 -10.91 16.45
CA VAL A 138 -6.73 -11.67 16.58
C VAL A 138 -6.49 -13.18 16.40
N LEU A 139 -5.61 -13.58 15.48
CA LEU A 139 -5.35 -15.00 15.17
C LEU A 139 -4.26 -15.62 16.06
N HIS A 140 -3.28 -14.85 16.53
CA HIS A 140 -2.13 -15.35 17.31
C HIS A 140 -2.08 -14.83 18.75
N GLY A 141 -3.20 -14.31 19.28
CA GLY A 141 -3.32 -13.72 20.62
C GLY A 141 -3.17 -14.68 21.80
N GLY A 142 -2.25 -15.64 21.76
CA GLY A 142 -2.02 -16.57 22.88
C GLY A 142 -0.79 -17.47 22.79
N GLU A 143 -0.24 -17.75 21.61
CA GLU A 143 0.89 -18.68 21.49
C GLU A 143 2.14 -18.00 20.93
N ALA A 144 2.81 -17.29 21.83
CA ALA A 144 4.24 -17.07 21.76
C ALA A 144 4.97 -18.40 22.05
N HIS A 145 4.83 -19.41 21.19
CA HIS A 145 5.78 -20.53 21.17
C HIS A 145 7.07 -20.07 20.50
N ILE A 146 7.86 -19.36 21.29
CA ILE A 146 9.17 -18.81 20.95
C ILE A 146 10.23 -19.79 21.50
N GLY A 147 10.75 -20.68 20.66
CA GLY A 147 11.95 -21.47 20.99
C GLY A 147 11.98 -22.87 20.38
N PRO A 148 13.18 -23.41 20.04
CA PRO A 148 13.32 -24.75 19.48
C PRO A 148 13.03 -25.79 20.56
N VAL A 149 11.94 -26.54 20.41
CA VAL A 149 11.67 -27.71 21.25
C VAL A 149 12.52 -28.86 20.73
N TRP A 150 13.71 -29.01 21.31
CA TRP A 150 14.33 -30.32 21.50
C TRP A 150 14.38 -30.56 23.01
N LEU A 151 14.15 -31.81 23.43
CA LEU A 151 13.78 -32.35 24.76
C LEU A 151 12.25 -32.41 24.89
N GLU A 152 11.56 -33.53 24.61
CA GLU A 152 11.90 -34.96 24.79
C GLU A 152 11.44 -35.85 23.62
#